data_AF-A0A1Z4LY22-F1
#
_entry.id   AF-A0A1Z4LY22-F1
#
_cell.length_a   1.000
_cell.length_b   1.000
_cell.length_c   1.000
_cell.angle_alpha   90.00
_cell.angle_beta   90.00
_cell.angle_gamma   90.00
#
_symmetry.space_group_name_H-M   'P 1'
#
loop_
_entity.id
_entity.type
_entity.pdbx_description
1 polymer ?
#
loop_
_entity_poly.entity_id
_entity_poly.type
_entity_poly.pdbx_seq_one_letter_code
_entity_poly.pdbx_strand_id
1 'polypeptide(L)'
;MLKYIGVQRPSSQIGDFIYTKKLSPESLPEIDGDVLFFVTWKKQGDKEAFEKLQKNPLWNKLKVVQNNRVYLVDSDHWYRDHSI
;
A
#
# COMPACT_ATOMS: atom_id res chain seq x y z
N MET A 1 4.89 -13.33 5.75
CA MET A 1 5.81 -12.95 4.65
C MET A 1 6.83 -11.85 5.02
N LEU A 2 6.49 -10.54 5.10
CA LEU A 2 7.49 -9.45 5.23
C LEU A 2 8.38 -9.51 6.49
N LYS A 3 7.83 -9.86 7.66
CA LYS A 3 8.60 -10.00 8.91
C LYS A 3 9.65 -11.12 8.85
N TYR A 4 9.38 -12.18 8.08
CA TYR A 4 10.24 -13.37 8.00
C TYR A 4 11.42 -13.20 7.04
N ILE A 5 11.38 -12.20 6.15
CA ILE A 5 12.46 -11.87 5.21
C ILE A 5 13.28 -10.64 5.64
N GLY A 6 13.13 -10.17 6.88
CA GLY A 6 13.91 -9.07 7.44
C GLY A 6 13.55 -7.67 6.94
N VAL A 7 12.42 -7.51 6.26
CA VAL A 7 11.97 -6.20 5.76
C VAL A 7 11.34 -5.41 6.90
N GLN A 8 11.90 -4.22 7.18
CA GLN A 8 11.34 -3.29 8.16
C GLN A 8 10.03 -2.69 7.63
N ARG A 9 9.06 -2.50 8.52
CA ARG A 9 7.80 -1.83 8.20
C ARG A 9 7.81 -0.40 8.76
N PRO A 10 7.14 0.57 8.11
CA PRO A 10 6.90 1.88 8.72
C PRO A 10 6.27 1.74 10.10
N SER A 11 6.62 2.62 11.04
CA SER A 11 6.14 2.53 12.43
C SER A 11 4.62 2.52 12.55
N SER A 12 3.91 3.17 11.62
CA SER A 12 2.44 3.16 11.50
C SER A 12 1.83 1.79 11.20
N GLN A 13 2.63 0.83 10.73
CA GLN A 13 2.21 -0.51 10.33
C GLN A 13 2.73 -1.63 11.27
N ILE A 14 3.24 -1.25 12.44
CA ILE A 14 3.72 -2.19 13.46
C ILE A 14 2.62 -2.38 14.52
N GLY A 15 1.92 -3.53 14.51
CA GLY A 15 0.88 -3.91 15.47
C GLY A 15 -0.14 -4.93 14.91
N ASP A 16 -1.03 -5.44 15.77
CA ASP A 16 -2.15 -6.34 15.38
C ASP A 16 -3.34 -5.53 14.88
N PHE A 17 -3.30 -5.12 13.61
CA PHE A 17 -4.38 -4.37 12.97
C PHE A 17 -5.10 -5.27 11.95
N ILE A 18 -6.32 -5.72 12.27
CA ILE A 18 -7.09 -6.59 11.38
C ILE A 18 -7.85 -5.81 10.29
N TYR A 19 -8.08 -4.50 10.47
CA TYR A 19 -8.71 -3.66 9.44
C TYR A 19 -8.15 -2.23 9.46
N THR A 20 -7.34 -1.89 8.47
CA THR A 20 -6.72 -0.57 8.37
C THR A 20 -7.73 0.49 7.92
N LYS A 21 -7.66 1.63 8.60
CA LYS A 21 -8.24 2.95 8.30
C LYS A 21 -8.40 3.20 6.80
N LYS A 22 -9.55 3.75 6.38
CA LYS A 22 -9.74 4.26 5.01
C LYS A 22 -8.65 5.31 4.72
N LEU A 23 -8.00 5.18 3.57
CA LEU A 23 -7.02 6.17 3.13
C LEU A 23 -7.72 7.50 2.87
N SER A 24 -7.25 8.56 3.52
CA SER A 24 -7.65 9.94 3.26
C SER A 24 -6.41 10.74 2.84
N PRO A 25 -6.57 11.93 2.24
CA PRO A 25 -5.42 12.78 1.89
C PRO A 25 -4.46 13.04 3.07
N GLU A 26 -5.00 13.16 4.28
CA GLU A 26 -4.25 13.42 5.51
C GLU A 26 -3.46 12.21 6.00
N SER A 27 -3.87 11.00 5.64
CA SER A 27 -3.16 9.76 6.03
C SER A 27 -2.15 9.28 5.00
N LEU A 28 -2.02 9.97 3.85
CA LEU A 28 -1.01 9.65 2.84
C LEU A 28 0.44 9.62 3.37
N PRO A 29 0.87 10.52 4.28
CA PRO A 29 2.22 10.42 4.86
C PRO A 29 2.46 9.14 5.65
N GLU A 30 1.39 8.50 6.18
CA GLU A 30 1.50 7.27 6.99
C GLU A 30 1.86 6.03 6.15
N ILE A 31 1.67 6.11 4.82
CA ILE A 31 1.98 5.03 3.87
C ILE A 31 3.26 5.29 3.06
N ASP A 32 3.93 6.43 3.29
CA ASP A 32 5.22 6.70 2.65
C ASP A 32 6.31 5.79 3.25
N GLY A 33 7.22 5.33 2.41
CA GLY A 33 8.25 4.38 2.79
C GLY A 33 9.24 4.14 1.67
N ASP A 34 10.12 3.16 1.84
CA ASP A 34 11.13 2.85 0.82
C ASP A 34 10.53 2.12 -0.39
N VAL A 35 9.49 1.31 -0.15
CA VAL A 35 8.74 0.55 -1.16
C VAL A 35 7.27 0.46 -0.74
N LEU A 36 6.35 0.67 -1.68
CA LEU A 36 4.91 0.55 -1.45
C LEU A 36 4.33 -0.55 -2.34
N PHE A 37 3.77 -1.58 -1.71
CA PHE A 37 2.97 -2.59 -2.41
C PHE A 37 1.49 -2.24 -2.28
N PHE A 38 0.86 -1.91 -3.40
CA PHE A 38 -0.55 -1.55 -3.47
C PHE A 38 -1.35 -2.77 -3.94
N VAL A 39 -2.03 -3.43 -3.01
CA VAL A 39 -2.78 -4.66 -3.32
C VAL A 39 -4.12 -4.30 -3.98
N THR A 40 -4.40 -4.94 -5.12
CA THR A 40 -5.67 -4.81 -5.84
C THR A 40 -6.44 -6.13 -5.80
N TRP A 41 -7.76 -6.07 -5.76
CA TRP A 41 -8.65 -7.23 -5.78
C TRP A 41 -9.17 -7.54 -7.19
N LYS A 42 -8.55 -6.94 -8.22
CA LYS A 42 -8.99 -7.00 -9.63
C LYS A 42 -10.47 -6.60 -9.83
N LYS A 43 -11.04 -5.80 -8.91
CA LYS A 43 -12.40 -5.29 -9.07
C LYS A 43 -12.38 -4.12 -10.04
N GLN A 44 -13.44 -3.97 -10.84
CA GLN A 44 -13.55 -2.91 -11.85
C GLN A 44 -13.25 -1.50 -11.28
N GLY A 45 -13.57 -1.25 -10.00
CA GLY A 45 -13.34 0.04 -9.34
C GLY A 45 -11.93 0.29 -8.79
N ASP A 46 -11.09 -0.74 -8.65
CA ASP A 46 -9.77 -0.60 -8.01
C ASP A 46 -8.81 0.22 -8.89
N LYS A 47 -8.86 -0.03 -10.21
CA LYS A 47 -8.06 0.71 -11.19
C LYS A 47 -8.45 2.18 -11.24
N GLU A 48 -9.74 2.48 -11.29
CA GLU A 48 -10.24 3.86 -11.31
C GLU A 48 -9.90 4.59 -10.00
N ALA A 49 -10.02 3.93 -8.86
CA ALA A 49 -9.63 4.49 -7.56
C ALA A 49 -8.13 4.81 -7.51
N PHE A 50 -7.29 3.91 -8.04
CA PHE A 50 -5.85 4.13 -8.11
C PHE A 50 -5.50 5.30 -9.05
N GLU A 51 -6.11 5.38 -10.23
CA GLU A 51 -5.92 6.50 -11.15
C GLU A 51 -6.36 7.84 -10.54
N LYS A 52 -7.46 7.87 -9.78
CA LYS A 52 -7.89 9.04 -9.03
C LYS A 52 -6.88 9.43 -7.95
N LEU A 53 -6.32 8.46 -7.24
CA LEU A 53 -5.28 8.69 -6.23
C LEU A 53 -4.01 9.27 -6.86
N GLN A 54 -3.58 8.76 -8.02
CA GLN A 54 -2.40 9.26 -8.74
C GLN A 54 -2.52 10.72 -9.18
N LYS A 55 -3.75 11.20 -9.42
CA LYS A 55 -4.03 12.61 -9.74
C LYS A 55 -3.95 13.53 -8.52
N ASN A 56 -3.89 13.01 -7.30
CA ASN A 56 -3.79 13.81 -6.08
C ASN A 56 -2.39 14.44 -5.95
N PRO A 57 -2.26 15.77 -5.81
CA PRO A 57 -0.96 16.41 -5.59
C PRO A 57 -0.20 15.91 -4.37
N LEU A 58 -0.90 15.49 -3.30
CA LEU A 58 -0.27 14.96 -2.09
C LEU A 58 0.32 13.56 -2.32
N TRP A 59 -0.28 12.75 -3.19
CA TRP A 59 0.29 11.47 -3.61
C TRP A 59 1.64 11.67 -4.30
N ASN A 60 1.74 12.66 -5.19
CA ASN A 60 2.98 12.98 -5.91
C ASN A 60 4.08 13.58 -5.02
N LYS A 61 3.79 13.91 -3.76
CA LYS A 61 4.78 14.37 -2.77
C LYS A 61 5.41 13.23 -1.97
N LEU A 62 4.86 12.01 -2.05
CA LEU A 62 5.40 10.86 -1.32
C LEU A 62 6.76 10.46 -1.91
N LYS A 63 7.74 10.19 -1.05
CA LYS A 63 9.09 9.78 -1.47
C LYS A 63 9.04 8.48 -2.27
N VAL A 64 8.20 7.54 -1.86
CA VAL A 64 8.03 6.25 -2.54
C VAL A 64 7.53 6.42 -3.99
N VAL A 65 6.69 7.43 -4.23
CA VAL A 65 6.16 7.77 -5.56
C VAL A 65 7.24 8.44 -6.41
N GLN A 66 7.92 9.44 -5.84
CA GLN A 66 9.01 10.17 -6.52
C GLN A 66 10.16 9.24 -6.93
N ASN A 67 10.43 8.20 -6.14
CA ASN A 67 11.45 7.20 -6.41
C ASN A 67 10.98 6.07 -7.35
N ASN A 68 9.75 6.11 -7.86
CA ASN A 68 9.15 5.08 -8.71
C ASN A 68 9.18 3.67 -8.06
N ARG A 69 8.86 3.58 -6.76
CA ARG A 69 8.86 2.34 -5.96
C ARG A 69 7.47 1.94 -5.48
N VAL A 70 6.46 2.21 -6.29
CA VAL A 70 5.08 1.76 -6.07
C VAL A 70 4.78 0.58 -6.99
N TYR A 71 4.38 -0.54 -6.42
CA TYR A 71 4.11 -1.77 -7.14
C TYR A 71 2.67 -2.21 -6.90
N LEU A 72 1.88 -2.26 -7.98
CA LEU A 72 0.55 -2.88 -7.95
C LEU A 72 0.73 -4.39 -7.87
N VAL A 73 0.09 -5.00 -6.88
CA VAL A 73 0.17 -6.45 -6.66
C VAL A 73 -1.22 -7.06 -6.56
N ASP A 74 -1.30 -8.33 -6.94
CA ASP A 74 -2.55 -9.08 -7.01
C ASP A 74 -2.88 -9.72 -5.65
N SER A 75 -4.09 -9.49 -5.15
CA SER A 75 -4.60 -10.12 -3.93
C SER A 75 -4.49 -11.64 -3.96
N ASP A 76 -4.69 -12.27 -5.10
CA ASP A 76 -4.67 -13.73 -5.25
C ASP A 76 -3.27 -14.32 -4.98
N HIS A 77 -2.21 -13.55 -5.20
CA HIS A 77 -0.84 -13.98 -4.93
C HIS A 77 -0.36 -13.53 -3.55
N TRP A 78 -0.87 -12.39 -3.07
CA TRP A 78 -0.44 -11.79 -1.80
C TRP A 78 -1.17 -12.32 -0.58
N TYR A 79 -2.45 -12.68 -0.70
CA TYR A 79 -3.25 -13.19 0.42
C TYR A 79 -3.38 -14.71 0.45
N ARG A 80 -3.17 -15.41 -0.67
CA ARG A 80 -3.37 -16.86 -0.78
C ARG A 80 -2.35 -17.71 0.00
N ASP A 81 -1.37 -17.09 0.66
CA ASP A 81 -0.37 -17.77 1.49
C ASP A 81 -0.62 -17.61 3.02
N HIS A 82 -1.87 -17.38 3.45
CA HIS A 82 -2.22 -17.28 4.89
C HIS A 82 -3.39 -18.19 5.27
N SER A 83 -3.30 -19.47 4.91
CA SER A 83 -3.95 -20.56 5.67
C SER A 83 -3.00 -21.03 6.79
N ILE A 84 -2.64 -20.16 7.73
CA ILE A 84 -2.11 -20.55 9.05
C ILE A 84 -2.45 -19.47 10.08
#